data_AF-A0A7V6Q082-F1
#
_entry.id   AF-A0A7V6Q082-F1
#
_cell.length_a   1.000
_cell.length_b   1.000
_cell.length_c   1.000
_cell.angle_alpha   90.00
_cell.angle_beta   90.00
_cell.angle_gamma   90.00
#
_symmetry.space_group_name_H-M   'P 1'
#
loop_
_entity.id
_entity.type
_entity.pdbx_description
1 polymer ?
#
loop_
_entity_poly.entity_id
_entity_poly.type
_entity_poly.pdbx_seq_one_letter_code
_entity_poly.pdbx_strand_id
1 'polypeptide(L)'
;MEIVNERVNYKNGETMPEWVAEIPEKLCKLITEKLMYRGEVFGLFKACENSYVEYDIPNSSVNYNILSQFHAIEKLPGYSQSAINGLISFLQGCQQPDTGLFIDPQLDARFEKRDDSEQLLLFRHAISKYAIDFLKFLGAEPLYPFSAISDNQKPDVQSYLKFLKESDWNKPWGTGSHAGFRTVELFRKVNEGKEEYIPALCEGIEIILSKQNPETGMWGSKDIHLAEQLSGALKIIGRLKFQIGMDIPNMDKLADSIIFHQKNSHFFNTTESILIQRNAIEMAVACLESSDYRKEELIQTIKSLIDDMRVYVKDDGSITELRDSTRAVYWCGASVAPKSDKPRSTAVGAMSLIYSIGLAAPYLGWNDCPMKNPLDGWRKNLEQYHIVPVVNKNGKVEIIEKQDM
;
A
#
# COMPACT_ATOMS: atom_id res chain seq x y z
N MET A 1 21.98 -16.67 6.18
CA MET A 1 20.60 -16.99 6.62
C MET A 1 20.02 -17.99 5.61
N GLU A 2 19.78 -19.27 5.96
CA GLU A 2 19.14 -20.22 5.02
C GLU A 2 17.79 -19.65 4.63
N ILE A 3 17.64 -19.21 3.38
CA ILE A 3 16.36 -18.76 2.83
C ILE A 3 15.48 -20.00 2.80
N VAL A 4 14.64 -20.13 3.82
CA VAL A 4 13.65 -21.20 3.97
C VAL A 4 12.65 -21.09 2.82
N ASN A 5 12.99 -21.66 1.67
CA ASN A 5 12.15 -21.69 0.46
C ASN A 5 11.06 -22.78 0.50
N GLU A 6 10.92 -23.53 1.60
CA GLU A 6 10.02 -24.69 1.70
C GLU A 6 8.96 -24.63 2.82
N ARG A 7 8.48 -23.44 3.17
CA ARG A 7 7.32 -23.30 4.08
C ARG A 7 6.29 -22.45 3.34
N VAL A 8 5.14 -22.94 2.87
CA VAL A 8 4.23 -23.85 3.55
C VAL A 8 3.37 -24.61 2.52
N ASN A 9 3.29 -25.93 2.65
CA ASN A 9 2.30 -26.75 1.95
C ASN A 9 1.22 -27.12 2.99
N TYR A 10 0.19 -26.27 3.17
CA TYR A 10 -0.89 -26.53 4.12
C TYR A 10 -1.75 -27.69 3.61
N LYS A 11 -1.41 -28.91 4.03
CA LYS A 11 -2.04 -30.17 3.57
C LYS A 11 -3.52 -30.35 3.96
N ASN A 12 -4.09 -29.46 4.75
CA ASN A 12 -5.51 -29.45 5.13
C ASN A 12 -6.17 -28.14 4.68
N GLY A 13 -6.07 -27.80 3.39
CA GLY A 13 -6.61 -26.55 2.84
C GLY A 13 -8.10 -26.42 3.14
N GLU A 14 -8.49 -25.31 3.75
CA GLU A 14 -9.91 -24.98 3.86
C GLU A 14 -10.46 -24.65 2.47
N THR A 15 -11.70 -25.04 2.21
CA THR A 15 -12.37 -24.63 0.98
C THR A 15 -12.56 -23.11 1.00
N MET A 16 -12.06 -22.43 -0.03
CA MET A 16 -12.27 -21.00 -0.21
C MET A 16 -13.78 -20.69 -0.23
N PRO A 17 -14.26 -19.68 0.51
CA PRO A 17 -15.67 -19.31 0.50
C PRO A 17 -16.18 -18.90 -0.89
N GLU A 18 -17.41 -19.28 -1.23
CA GLU A 18 -18.03 -18.96 -2.54
C GLU A 18 -18.04 -17.46 -2.84
N TRP A 19 -18.35 -16.61 -1.84
CA TRP A 19 -18.36 -15.16 -2.01
C TRP A 19 -16.99 -14.60 -2.43
N VAL A 20 -15.88 -15.27 -2.07
CA VAL A 20 -14.54 -14.89 -2.52
C VAL A 20 -14.35 -15.22 -3.99
N ALA A 21 -14.81 -16.40 -4.43
CA ALA A 21 -14.71 -16.86 -5.81
C ALA A 21 -15.48 -15.95 -6.80
N GLU A 22 -16.57 -15.32 -6.35
CA GLU A 22 -17.41 -14.45 -7.18
C GLU A 22 -16.86 -13.03 -7.37
N ILE A 23 -15.91 -12.58 -6.55
CA ILE A 23 -15.40 -11.20 -6.57
C ILE A 23 -14.84 -10.78 -7.93
N PRO A 24 -14.00 -11.58 -8.63
CA PRO A 24 -13.41 -11.16 -9.90
C PRO A 24 -14.45 -10.75 -10.94
N GLU A 25 -15.48 -11.59 -11.15
CA GLU A 25 -16.54 -11.31 -12.13
C GLU A 25 -17.32 -10.04 -11.76
N LYS A 26 -17.75 -9.95 -10.50
CA LYS A 26 -18.51 -8.81 -9.97
C LYS A 26 -17.75 -7.49 -10.09
N LEU A 27 -16.46 -7.48 -9.72
CA LEU A 27 -15.62 -6.30 -9.82
C LEU A 27 -15.30 -5.91 -11.26
N CYS A 28 -14.95 -6.86 -12.12
CA CYS A 28 -14.72 -6.59 -13.54
C CYS A 28 -15.97 -5.96 -14.16
N LYS A 29 -17.16 -6.51 -13.92
CA LYS A 29 -18.41 -5.94 -14.40
C LYS A 29 -18.63 -4.52 -13.90
N LEU A 30 -18.51 -4.29 -12.59
CA LEU A 30 -18.65 -2.96 -12.01
C LEU A 30 -17.68 -1.95 -12.63
N ILE A 31 -16.39 -2.26 -12.67
CA ILE A 31 -15.37 -1.33 -13.15
C ILE A 31 -15.64 -0.98 -14.62
N THR A 32 -15.94 -1.98 -15.45
CA THR A 32 -16.16 -1.78 -16.89
C THR A 32 -17.47 -1.06 -17.23
N GLU A 33 -18.55 -1.38 -16.52
CA GLU A 33 -19.87 -0.80 -16.80
C GLU A 33 -20.07 0.58 -16.16
N LYS A 34 -19.50 0.80 -14.99
CA LYS A 34 -19.83 1.96 -14.13
C LYS A 34 -18.70 2.95 -13.92
N LEU A 35 -17.45 2.49 -13.88
CA LEU A 35 -16.31 3.33 -13.48
C LEU A 35 -15.41 3.74 -14.64
N MET A 36 -15.42 2.97 -15.74
CA MET A 36 -14.58 3.25 -16.90
C MET A 36 -14.96 4.58 -17.56
N TYR A 37 -13.94 5.44 -17.74
CA TYR A 37 -14.06 6.66 -18.51
C TYR A 37 -14.17 6.32 -20.01
N ARG A 38 -15.09 6.98 -20.72
CA ARG A 38 -15.37 6.73 -22.15
C ARG A 38 -14.94 7.89 -23.06
N GLY A 39 -14.03 8.74 -22.59
CA GLY A 39 -13.45 9.81 -23.39
C GLY A 39 -12.26 9.37 -24.24
N GLU A 40 -11.38 10.32 -24.56
CA GLU A 40 -10.31 10.13 -25.55
C GLU A 40 -9.16 9.24 -25.07
N VAL A 41 -8.90 9.21 -23.76
CA VAL A 41 -7.80 8.43 -23.17
C VAL A 41 -8.33 7.12 -22.59
N PHE A 42 -7.91 6.02 -23.19
CA PHE A 42 -8.21 4.66 -22.73
C PHE A 42 -7.62 4.39 -21.33
N GLY A 43 -8.27 3.53 -20.56
CA GLY A 43 -7.73 3.02 -19.29
C GLY A 43 -7.78 4.01 -18.12
N LEU A 44 -8.59 5.07 -18.24
CA LEU A 44 -8.91 5.97 -17.15
C LEU A 44 -10.24 5.55 -16.48
N PHE A 45 -10.32 5.75 -15.16
CA PHE A 45 -11.44 5.30 -14.35
C PHE A 45 -11.79 6.32 -13.26
N LYS A 46 -13.09 6.41 -12.95
CA LYS A 46 -13.63 7.12 -11.79
C LYS A 46 -13.34 6.34 -10.50
N ALA A 47 -13.30 7.06 -9.39
CA ALA A 47 -13.22 6.43 -8.06
C ALA A 47 -14.51 5.69 -7.66
N CYS A 48 -15.67 6.25 -8.02
CA CYS A 48 -17.01 5.71 -7.76
C CYS A 48 -18.05 6.34 -8.72
N GLU A 49 -19.26 5.77 -8.77
CA GLU A 49 -20.32 6.17 -9.73
C GLU A 49 -20.69 7.66 -9.68
N ASN A 50 -20.71 8.24 -8.48
CA ASN A 50 -21.07 9.64 -8.25
C ASN A 50 -19.86 10.56 -8.04
N SER A 51 -18.68 10.17 -8.54
CA SER A 51 -17.47 11.01 -8.43
C SER A 51 -17.67 12.39 -9.07
N TYR A 52 -17.08 13.42 -8.46
CA TYR A 52 -17.04 14.78 -9.00
C TYR A 52 -16.17 14.93 -10.25
N VAL A 53 -15.32 13.94 -10.52
CA VAL A 53 -14.39 13.92 -11.64
C VAL A 53 -14.67 12.72 -12.52
N GLU A 54 -14.39 12.85 -13.82
CA GLU A 54 -14.65 11.77 -14.77
C GLU A 54 -13.61 10.66 -14.73
N TYR A 55 -12.45 10.95 -14.15
CA TYR A 55 -11.37 10.03 -13.83
C TYR A 55 -10.41 10.71 -12.87
N ASP A 56 -9.51 9.92 -12.29
CA ASP A 56 -8.29 10.40 -11.66
C ASP A 56 -7.18 9.33 -11.79
N ILE A 57 -5.92 9.77 -11.82
CA ILE A 57 -4.74 8.91 -12.01
C ILE A 57 -4.68 7.82 -10.93
N PRO A 58 -4.84 8.13 -9.62
CA PRO A 58 -4.78 7.09 -8.62
C PRO A 58 -5.84 6.00 -8.78
N ASN A 59 -7.13 6.34 -8.87
CA ASN A 59 -8.18 5.34 -9.04
C ASN A 59 -8.07 4.62 -10.39
N SER A 60 -7.55 5.29 -11.42
CA SER A 60 -7.23 4.64 -12.71
C SER A 60 -6.16 3.57 -12.56
N SER A 61 -5.05 3.89 -11.86
CA SER A 61 -3.98 2.94 -11.55
C SER A 61 -4.52 1.71 -10.81
N VAL A 62 -5.36 1.93 -9.80
CA VAL A 62 -5.99 0.85 -9.01
C VAL A 62 -6.89 -0.03 -9.86
N ASN A 63 -7.87 0.57 -10.56
CA ASN A 63 -8.84 -0.18 -11.34
C ASN A 63 -8.18 -0.89 -12.53
N TYR A 64 -7.19 -0.26 -13.17
CA TYR A 64 -6.40 -0.88 -14.22
C TYR A 64 -5.64 -2.12 -13.71
N ASN A 65 -5.02 -2.02 -12.52
CA ASN A 65 -4.33 -3.15 -11.90
C ASN A 65 -5.31 -4.30 -11.57
N ILE A 66 -6.48 -4.00 -11.02
CA ILE A 66 -7.52 -5.00 -10.73
C ILE A 66 -7.95 -5.73 -12.01
N LEU A 67 -8.24 -5.00 -13.09
CA LEU A 67 -8.63 -5.60 -14.36
C LEU A 67 -7.48 -6.40 -14.99
N SER A 68 -6.23 -5.94 -14.86
CA SER A 68 -5.04 -6.64 -15.36
C SER A 68 -4.83 -7.96 -14.62
N GLN A 69 -5.01 -7.95 -13.30
CA GLN A 69 -4.92 -9.13 -12.46
C GLN A 69 -5.91 -10.22 -12.87
N PHE A 70 -7.11 -9.83 -13.32
CA PHE A 70 -8.17 -10.74 -13.76
C PHE A 70 -8.26 -10.94 -15.29
N HIS A 71 -7.23 -10.54 -16.05
CA HIS A 71 -7.19 -10.71 -17.51
C HIS A 71 -8.44 -10.14 -18.22
N ALA A 72 -8.84 -8.94 -17.79
CA ALA A 72 -10.02 -8.23 -18.27
C ALA A 72 -9.67 -6.96 -19.06
N ILE A 73 -8.43 -6.44 -18.96
CA ILE A 73 -8.01 -5.24 -19.70
C ILE A 73 -8.08 -5.44 -21.22
N GLU A 74 -7.61 -6.58 -21.74
CA GLU A 74 -7.59 -6.80 -23.19
C GLU A 74 -8.99 -6.96 -23.80
N LYS A 75 -10.02 -7.14 -22.95
CA LYS A 75 -11.42 -7.28 -23.34
C LYS A 75 -12.16 -5.94 -23.33
N LEU A 76 -11.53 -4.87 -22.88
CA LEU A 76 -12.16 -3.55 -22.81
C LEU A 76 -12.40 -2.96 -24.21
N PRO A 77 -13.53 -2.28 -24.43
CA PRO A 77 -13.74 -1.49 -25.65
C PRO A 77 -12.61 -0.46 -25.84
N GLY A 78 -12.04 -0.41 -27.04
CA GLY A 78 -10.94 0.51 -27.37
C GLY A 78 -9.54 0.00 -26.99
N TYR A 79 -9.41 -1.19 -26.40
CA TYR A 79 -8.10 -1.79 -26.14
C TYR A 79 -7.33 -2.00 -27.44
N SER A 80 -6.13 -1.43 -27.49
CA SER A 80 -5.15 -1.64 -28.56
C SER A 80 -3.78 -1.15 -28.06
N GLN A 81 -2.70 -1.59 -28.70
CA GLN A 81 -1.37 -1.05 -28.38
C GLN A 81 -1.30 0.47 -28.55
N SER A 82 -2.00 1.02 -29.56
CA SER A 82 -2.08 2.48 -29.76
C SER A 82 -2.78 3.18 -28.58
N ALA A 83 -3.83 2.57 -28.02
CA ALA A 83 -4.54 3.11 -26.87
C ALA A 83 -3.68 3.07 -25.61
N ILE A 84 -2.91 2.00 -25.40
CA ILE A 84 -1.93 1.89 -24.31
C ILE A 84 -0.83 2.96 -24.45
N ASN A 85 -0.29 3.16 -25.64
CA ASN A 85 0.69 4.22 -25.88
C ASN A 85 0.11 5.63 -25.65
N GLY A 86 -1.17 5.83 -25.97
CA GLY A 86 -1.91 7.05 -25.66
C GLY A 86 -2.04 7.29 -24.16
N LEU A 87 -2.36 6.26 -23.38
CA LEU A 87 -2.38 6.33 -21.91
C LEU A 87 -1.01 6.63 -21.31
N ILE A 88 0.05 5.99 -21.80
CA ILE A 88 1.44 6.28 -21.37
C ILE A 88 1.77 7.75 -21.64
N SER A 89 1.47 8.23 -22.85
CA SER A 89 1.73 9.62 -23.25
C SER A 89 0.95 10.61 -22.38
N PHE A 90 -0.32 10.30 -22.06
CA PHE A 90 -1.13 11.10 -21.13
C PHE A 90 -0.48 11.17 -19.75
N LEU A 91 -0.14 10.03 -19.14
CA LEU A 91 0.49 9.98 -17.81
C LEU A 91 1.82 10.74 -17.78
N GLN A 92 2.68 10.52 -18.77
CA GLN A 92 3.94 11.23 -18.92
C GLN A 92 3.74 12.74 -19.12
N GLY A 93 2.70 13.15 -19.85
CA GLY A 93 2.31 14.55 -20.02
C GLY A 93 1.84 15.24 -18.73
N CYS A 94 1.43 14.47 -17.72
CA CYS A 94 1.11 14.98 -16.39
C CYS A 94 2.36 15.26 -15.52
N GLN A 95 3.56 14.91 -15.98
CA GLN A 95 4.80 15.08 -15.22
C GLN A 95 5.43 16.45 -15.44
N GLN A 96 5.81 17.12 -14.36
CA GLN A 96 6.48 18.42 -14.39
C GLN A 96 8.00 18.27 -14.68
N PRO A 97 8.56 19.00 -15.67
CA PRO A 97 9.99 18.88 -16.03
C PRO A 97 10.99 19.35 -14.99
N ASP A 98 10.60 20.29 -14.12
CA ASP A 98 11.44 20.93 -13.12
C ASP A 98 11.52 20.11 -11.83
N THR A 99 10.40 19.57 -11.38
CA THR A 99 10.32 18.82 -10.11
C THR A 99 10.27 17.30 -10.27
N GLY A 100 9.87 16.82 -11.45
CA GLY A 100 9.57 15.41 -11.68
C GLY A 100 8.25 14.94 -11.06
N LEU A 101 7.50 15.82 -10.39
CA LEU A 101 6.21 15.51 -9.79
C LEU A 101 5.13 15.34 -10.86
N PHE A 102 4.15 14.47 -10.60
CA PHE A 102 2.96 14.33 -11.42
C PHE A 102 1.82 15.17 -10.86
N ILE A 103 1.13 15.88 -11.76
CA ILE A 103 -0.09 16.63 -11.46
C ILE A 103 -1.27 15.88 -12.08
N ASP A 104 -2.20 15.47 -11.23
CA ASP A 104 -3.50 14.99 -11.70
C ASP A 104 -4.39 16.19 -12.07
N PRO A 105 -4.77 16.36 -13.36
CA PRO A 105 -5.50 17.55 -13.79
C PRO A 105 -6.90 17.68 -13.15
N GLN A 106 -7.50 16.56 -12.72
CA GLN A 106 -8.84 16.52 -12.16
C GLN A 106 -8.81 16.68 -10.63
N LEU A 107 -7.85 16.02 -9.95
CA LEU A 107 -7.75 16.08 -8.48
C LEU A 107 -7.01 17.31 -7.97
N ASP A 108 -5.96 17.79 -8.64
CA ASP A 108 -5.20 18.95 -8.18
C ASP A 108 -6.14 20.16 -8.05
N ALA A 109 -7.02 20.38 -9.02
CA ALA A 109 -8.06 21.43 -9.00
C ALA A 109 -9.03 21.36 -7.81
N ARG A 110 -9.14 20.20 -7.16
CA ARG A 110 -10.06 19.93 -6.04
C ARG A 110 -9.37 19.81 -4.69
N PHE A 111 -8.05 19.93 -4.64
CA PHE A 111 -7.34 19.92 -3.38
C PHE A 111 -7.62 21.21 -2.61
N GLU A 112 -8.14 21.10 -1.38
CA GLU A 112 -8.62 22.28 -0.62
C GLU A 112 -7.46 23.11 -0.05
N LYS A 113 -6.30 22.50 0.20
CA LYS A 113 -5.14 23.15 0.84
C LYS A 113 -4.06 23.58 -0.16
N ARG A 114 -4.45 24.09 -1.33
CA ARG A 114 -3.50 24.50 -2.39
C ARG A 114 -2.58 25.65 -1.97
N ASP A 115 -3.04 26.51 -1.06
CA ASP A 115 -2.26 27.65 -0.55
C ASP A 115 -1.23 27.23 0.52
N ASP A 116 -1.32 25.98 1.02
CA ASP A 116 -0.33 25.39 1.91
C ASP A 116 0.67 24.57 1.07
N SER A 117 1.84 25.15 0.83
CA SER A 117 2.89 24.55 -0.01
C SER A 117 3.34 23.17 0.50
N GLU A 118 3.35 22.97 1.82
CA GLU A 118 3.78 21.69 2.39
C GLU A 118 2.72 20.62 2.13
N GLN A 119 1.45 20.93 2.40
CA GLN A 119 0.35 20.00 2.16
C GLN A 119 0.19 19.70 0.67
N LEU A 120 0.36 20.70 -0.20
CA LEU A 120 0.32 20.51 -1.66
C LEU A 120 1.45 19.60 -2.15
N LEU A 121 2.65 19.74 -1.61
CA LEU A 121 3.78 18.87 -1.93
C LEU A 121 3.49 17.42 -1.53
N LEU A 122 2.99 17.19 -0.31
CA LEU A 122 2.62 15.84 0.15
C LEU A 122 1.51 15.22 -0.71
N PHE A 123 0.51 16.00 -1.12
CA PHE A 123 -0.52 15.59 -2.05
C PHE A 123 0.09 15.15 -3.40
N ARG A 124 0.94 15.99 -4.01
CA ARG A 124 1.59 15.67 -5.31
C ARG A 124 2.56 14.50 -5.23
N HIS A 125 3.22 14.29 -4.10
CA HIS A 125 4.02 13.08 -3.86
C HIS A 125 3.14 11.83 -3.86
N ALA A 126 1.95 11.90 -3.25
CA ALA A 126 1.00 10.79 -3.27
C ALA A 126 0.49 10.50 -4.69
N ILE A 127 0.17 11.53 -5.48
CA ILE A 127 -0.20 11.37 -6.91
C ILE A 127 0.94 10.75 -7.71
N SER A 128 2.16 11.29 -7.56
CA SER A 128 3.36 10.83 -8.27
C SER A 128 3.63 9.36 -8.02
N LYS A 129 3.45 8.88 -6.79
CA LYS A 129 3.56 7.46 -6.47
C LYS A 129 2.62 6.60 -7.33
N TYR A 130 1.34 6.96 -7.42
CA TYR A 130 0.38 6.19 -8.22
C TYR A 130 0.64 6.28 -9.72
N ALA A 131 1.07 7.44 -10.22
CA ALA A 131 1.43 7.63 -11.62
C ALA A 131 2.64 6.76 -12.03
N ILE A 132 3.68 6.73 -11.19
CA ILE A 132 4.87 5.90 -11.40
C ILE A 132 4.50 4.41 -11.35
N ASP A 133 3.72 3.98 -10.35
CA ASP A 133 3.25 2.60 -10.27
C ASP A 133 2.41 2.24 -11.52
N PHE A 134 1.60 3.17 -12.03
CA PHE A 134 0.80 2.96 -13.24
C PHE A 134 1.67 2.83 -14.50
N LEU A 135 2.63 3.73 -14.70
CA LEU A 135 3.59 3.63 -15.81
C LEU A 135 4.33 2.29 -15.78
N LYS A 136 4.76 1.86 -14.60
CA LYS A 136 5.42 0.55 -14.43
C LYS A 136 4.53 -0.62 -14.85
N PHE A 137 3.24 -0.61 -14.50
CA PHE A 137 2.29 -1.63 -14.96
C PHE A 137 2.13 -1.65 -16.49
N LEU A 138 2.30 -0.50 -17.13
CA LEU A 138 2.26 -0.34 -18.59
C LEU A 138 3.60 -0.63 -19.27
N GLY A 139 4.65 -0.99 -18.51
CA GLY A 139 5.99 -1.22 -19.04
C GLY A 139 6.69 0.06 -19.50
N ALA A 140 6.34 1.21 -18.91
CA ALA A 140 6.89 2.52 -19.21
C ALA A 140 7.56 3.15 -17.98
N GLU A 141 8.36 4.18 -18.22
CA GLU A 141 9.07 4.95 -17.20
C GLU A 141 8.62 6.42 -17.21
N PRO A 142 8.80 7.18 -16.11
CA PRO A 142 8.65 8.63 -16.09
C PRO A 142 9.58 9.31 -17.12
N LEU A 143 9.19 10.49 -17.62
CA LEU A 143 10.02 11.31 -18.52
C LEU A 143 11.16 12.01 -17.77
N TYR A 144 10.88 12.44 -16.55
CA TYR A 144 11.80 13.19 -15.71
C TYR A 144 12.11 12.40 -14.43
N PRO A 145 13.33 12.50 -13.87
CA PRO A 145 13.63 11.90 -12.58
C PRO A 145 12.72 12.45 -11.48
N PHE A 146 12.29 11.57 -10.58
CA PHE A 146 11.46 11.91 -9.42
C PHE A 146 12.22 11.59 -8.13
N SER A 147 12.07 12.44 -7.12
CA SER A 147 12.56 12.19 -5.76
C SER A 147 11.41 12.27 -4.77
N ALA A 148 11.37 11.35 -3.80
CA ALA A 148 10.42 11.36 -2.70
C ALA A 148 10.86 12.27 -1.54
N ILE A 149 12.14 12.65 -1.52
CA ILE A 149 12.76 13.47 -0.47
C ILE A 149 13.11 14.90 -0.91
N SER A 150 12.83 15.29 -2.16
CA SER A 150 13.00 16.66 -2.64
C SER A 150 12.02 17.02 -3.77
N ASP A 151 11.96 18.30 -4.10
CA ASP A 151 11.23 18.88 -5.23
C ASP A 151 12.16 19.24 -6.41
N ASN A 152 13.43 18.83 -6.37
CA ASN A 152 14.45 19.18 -7.36
C ASN A 152 15.07 17.96 -8.04
N GLN A 153 14.35 16.84 -8.03
CA GLN A 153 14.71 15.55 -8.66
C GLN A 153 15.91 14.83 -8.03
N LYS A 154 16.54 15.39 -6.99
CA LYS A 154 17.71 14.80 -6.33
C LYS A 154 17.48 14.60 -4.84
N PRO A 155 17.87 13.44 -4.28
CA PRO A 155 17.73 13.18 -2.86
C PRO A 155 18.34 14.29 -1.97
N ASP A 156 17.55 14.96 -1.14
CA ASP A 156 17.99 15.88 -0.06
C ASP A 156 17.97 15.17 1.31
N VAL A 157 19.15 14.77 1.77
CA VAL A 157 19.34 14.07 3.05
C VAL A 157 19.02 14.94 4.27
N GLN A 158 19.25 16.26 4.20
CA GLN A 158 19.02 17.15 5.33
C GLN A 158 17.51 17.35 5.53
N SER A 159 16.77 17.56 4.44
CA SER A 159 15.31 17.63 4.47
C SER A 159 14.68 16.31 4.93
N TYR A 160 15.23 15.16 4.52
CA TYR A 160 14.81 13.86 5.01
C TYR A 160 14.99 13.70 6.53
N LEU A 161 16.20 13.95 7.05
CA LEU A 161 16.48 13.80 8.48
C LEU A 161 15.73 14.82 9.33
N LYS A 162 15.61 16.07 8.85
CA LYS A 162 14.80 17.11 9.49
C LYS A 162 13.34 16.66 9.62
N PHE A 163 12.75 16.17 8.53
CA PHE A 163 11.39 15.64 8.54
C PHE A 163 11.22 14.55 9.59
N LEU A 164 12.13 13.57 9.68
CA LEU A 164 12.01 12.48 10.66
C LEU A 164 12.07 12.97 12.11
N LYS A 165 12.91 13.98 12.39
CA LYS A 165 13.12 14.55 13.73
C LYS A 165 11.97 15.45 14.17
N GLU A 166 11.37 16.19 13.25
CA GLU A 166 10.35 17.20 13.54
C GLU A 166 8.91 16.71 13.35
N SER A 167 8.70 15.57 12.68
CA SER A 167 7.35 15.03 12.45
C SER A 167 6.64 14.60 13.73
N ASP A 168 5.31 14.75 13.73
CA ASP A 168 4.44 14.28 14.80
C ASP A 168 4.24 12.75 14.71
N TRP A 169 4.96 12.02 15.57
CA TRP A 169 4.85 10.57 15.69
C TRP A 169 3.65 10.11 16.53
N ASN A 170 2.81 11.02 17.03
CA ASN A 170 1.46 10.68 17.51
C ASN A 170 0.46 10.56 16.34
N LYS A 171 0.89 10.86 15.10
CA LYS A 171 0.16 10.59 13.85
C LYS A 171 0.99 9.65 12.95
N PRO A 172 1.33 8.45 13.44
CA PRO A 172 2.26 7.55 12.78
C PRO A 172 1.75 7.04 11.43
N TRP A 173 0.45 7.12 11.11
CA TRP A 173 -0.02 6.77 9.77
C TRP A 173 0.59 7.68 8.70
N GLY A 174 0.35 9.00 8.80
CA GLY A 174 0.88 9.97 7.84
C GLY A 174 2.41 10.02 7.88
N THR A 175 2.97 10.20 9.08
CA THR A 175 4.42 10.29 9.30
C THR A 175 5.14 9.03 8.81
N GLY A 176 4.66 7.85 9.18
CA GLY A 176 5.23 6.57 8.77
C GLY A 176 5.15 6.31 7.27
N SER A 177 4.06 6.74 6.61
CA SER A 177 3.91 6.65 5.14
C SER A 177 5.02 7.39 4.41
N HIS A 178 5.28 8.64 4.78
CA HIS A 178 6.32 9.44 4.16
C HIS A 178 7.71 8.98 4.59
N ALA A 179 7.93 8.69 5.87
CA ALA A 179 9.21 8.19 6.39
C ALA A 179 9.67 6.91 5.67
N GLY A 180 8.79 5.91 5.58
CA GLY A 180 9.11 4.64 4.92
C GLY A 180 9.38 4.81 3.41
N PHE A 181 8.59 5.63 2.71
CA PHE A 181 8.78 5.87 1.28
C PHE A 181 10.11 6.57 0.98
N ARG A 182 10.45 7.60 1.76
CA ARG A 182 11.71 8.33 1.68
C ARG A 182 12.93 7.45 1.98
N THR A 183 12.80 6.55 2.96
CA THR A 183 13.86 5.59 3.33
C THR A 183 14.14 4.60 2.20
N VAL A 184 13.10 4.11 1.50
CA VAL A 184 13.28 3.21 0.34
C VAL A 184 14.01 3.88 -0.81
N GLU A 185 13.77 5.17 -1.05
CA GLU A 185 14.53 5.91 -2.07
C GLU A 185 16.03 5.93 -1.75
N LEU A 186 16.41 6.31 -0.53
CA LEU A 186 17.82 6.31 -0.12
C LEU A 186 18.43 4.92 -0.21
N PHE A 187 17.71 3.89 0.25
CA PHE A 187 18.17 2.50 0.14
C PHE A 187 18.45 2.07 -1.31
N ARG A 188 17.59 2.45 -2.25
CA ARG A 188 17.82 2.20 -3.68
C ARG A 188 19.04 2.94 -4.20
N LYS A 189 19.21 4.22 -3.82
CA LYS A 189 20.39 5.01 -4.21
C LYS A 189 21.68 4.38 -3.73
N VAL A 190 21.73 3.88 -2.50
CA VAL A 190 22.93 3.17 -2.02
C VAL A 190 23.17 1.90 -2.85
N ASN A 191 22.14 1.11 -3.17
CA ASN A 191 22.27 -0.06 -4.06
C ASN A 191 22.64 0.29 -5.51
N GLU A 192 22.43 1.54 -5.96
CA GLU A 192 22.93 2.09 -7.21
C GLU A 192 24.41 2.56 -7.12
N GLY A 193 25.09 2.27 -6.00
CA GLY A 193 26.49 2.65 -5.75
C GLY A 193 26.67 4.08 -5.20
N LYS A 194 25.61 4.70 -4.67
CA LYS A 194 25.67 6.04 -4.04
C LYS A 194 25.91 5.92 -2.53
N GLU A 195 27.11 5.49 -2.17
CA GLU A 195 27.53 5.25 -0.79
C GLU A 195 27.45 6.50 0.10
N GLU A 196 27.49 7.70 -0.49
CA GLU A 196 27.33 8.97 0.25
C GLU A 196 26.00 9.06 1.03
N TYR A 197 24.99 8.26 0.66
CA TYR A 197 23.70 8.21 1.35
C TYR A 197 23.64 7.23 2.52
N ILE A 198 24.66 6.38 2.71
CA ILE A 198 24.68 5.36 3.79
C ILE A 198 24.45 5.98 5.18
N PRO A 199 25.17 7.06 5.60
CA PRO A 199 24.98 7.60 6.94
C PRO A 199 23.54 8.08 7.19
N ALA A 200 22.94 8.75 6.21
CA ALA A 200 21.57 9.25 6.31
C ALA A 200 20.54 8.11 6.31
N LEU A 201 20.77 7.06 5.52
CA LEU A 201 19.94 5.85 5.52
C LEU A 201 19.95 5.17 6.89
N CYS A 202 21.12 4.92 7.47
CA CYS A 202 21.26 4.30 8.78
C CYS A 202 20.61 5.16 9.87
N GLU A 203 20.94 6.46 9.95
CA GLU A 203 20.34 7.38 10.93
C GLU A 203 18.81 7.45 10.78
N GLY A 204 18.31 7.48 9.55
CA GLY A 204 16.89 7.52 9.26
C GLY A 204 16.16 6.27 9.76
N ILE A 205 16.71 5.08 9.49
CA ILE A 205 16.16 3.81 9.99
C ILE A 205 16.21 3.79 11.53
N GLU A 206 17.32 4.20 12.15
CA GLU A 206 17.43 4.27 13.62
C GLU A 206 16.36 5.17 14.23
N ILE A 207 16.14 6.37 13.66
CA ILE A 207 15.09 7.27 14.12
C ILE A 207 13.73 6.60 13.99
N ILE A 208 13.41 5.98 12.84
CA ILE A 208 12.12 5.30 12.61
C ILE A 208 11.91 4.16 13.62
N LEU A 209 12.91 3.30 13.82
CA LEU A 209 12.83 2.17 14.75
C LEU A 209 12.72 2.63 16.21
N SER A 210 13.33 3.75 16.58
CA SER A 210 13.19 4.34 17.92
C SER A 210 11.76 4.76 18.28
N LYS A 211 10.87 4.85 17.28
CA LYS A 211 9.45 5.18 17.44
C LYS A 211 8.54 3.96 17.53
N GLN A 212 9.09 2.77 17.37
CA GLN A 212 8.34 1.54 17.60
C GLN A 212 8.09 1.38 19.09
N ASN A 213 6.85 1.11 19.45
CA ASN A 213 6.44 0.86 20.81
C ASN A 213 6.85 -0.55 21.23
N PRO A 214 7.69 -0.73 22.27
CA PRO A 214 8.15 -2.05 22.69
C PRO A 214 7.07 -2.89 23.40
N GLU A 215 5.94 -2.30 23.81
CA GLU A 215 4.82 -3.05 24.40
C GLU A 215 3.90 -3.61 23.33
N THR A 216 3.64 -2.85 22.26
CA THR A 216 2.65 -3.22 21.23
C THR A 216 3.29 -3.70 19.91
N GLY A 217 4.57 -3.43 19.69
CA GLY A 217 5.25 -3.64 18.41
C GLY A 217 4.77 -2.70 17.28
N MET A 218 3.79 -1.82 17.53
CA MET A 218 3.27 -0.83 16.58
C MET A 218 4.03 0.50 16.68
N TRP A 219 3.64 1.50 15.89
CA TRP A 219 4.29 2.83 15.93
C TRP A 219 3.45 3.86 16.68
N GLY A 220 4.13 4.74 17.42
CA GLY A 220 3.49 5.76 18.26
C GLY A 220 3.21 5.29 19.69
N SER A 221 2.67 6.18 20.53
CA SER A 221 2.28 5.82 21.89
C SER A 221 1.17 4.76 21.90
N LYS A 222 1.06 3.96 22.98
CA LYS A 222 -0.10 3.07 23.15
C LYS A 222 -1.41 3.82 23.39
N ASP A 223 -1.31 5.09 23.79
CA ASP A 223 -2.45 5.93 24.18
C ASP A 223 -3.11 6.66 22.99
N ILE A 224 -2.52 6.60 21.79
CA ILE A 224 -3.16 7.15 20.58
C ILE A 224 -4.14 6.13 19.97
N HIS A 225 -5.00 6.61 19.08
CA HIS A 225 -6.02 5.78 18.46
C HIS A 225 -5.43 4.55 17.74
N LEU A 226 -6.01 3.36 17.95
CA LEU A 226 -5.50 2.10 17.40
C LEU A 226 -5.32 2.12 15.88
N ALA A 227 -6.24 2.78 15.16
CA ALA A 227 -6.15 2.92 13.70
C ALA A 227 -4.87 3.65 13.26
N GLU A 228 -4.40 4.63 14.04
CA GLU A 228 -3.14 5.32 13.77
C GLU A 228 -1.96 4.38 14.01
N GLN A 229 -1.90 3.71 15.16
CA GLN A 229 -0.81 2.80 15.51
C GLN A 229 -0.62 1.70 14.45
N LEU A 230 -1.70 1.02 14.11
CA LEU A 230 -1.70 -0.07 13.14
C LEU A 230 -1.36 0.41 11.74
N SER A 231 -1.93 1.53 11.30
CA SER A 231 -1.66 2.08 9.97
C SER A 231 -0.22 2.58 9.87
N GLY A 232 0.34 3.16 10.94
CA GLY A 232 1.76 3.51 11.01
C GLY A 232 2.66 2.28 10.91
N ALA A 233 2.37 1.24 11.70
CA ALA A 233 3.10 -0.04 11.65
C ALA A 233 3.10 -0.61 10.24
N LEU A 234 1.94 -0.65 9.59
CA LEU A 234 1.81 -1.06 8.21
C LEU A 234 2.73 -0.29 7.26
N LYS A 235 2.68 1.05 7.30
CA LYS A 235 3.43 1.90 6.38
C LYS A 235 4.93 1.72 6.50
N ILE A 236 5.41 1.37 7.70
CA ILE A 236 6.82 1.22 8.00
C ILE A 236 7.26 -0.21 7.72
N ILE A 237 6.59 -1.21 8.30
CA ILE A 237 6.90 -2.62 8.09
C ILE A 237 6.79 -3.00 6.61
N GLY A 238 5.76 -2.52 5.92
CA GLY A 238 5.56 -2.78 4.49
C GLY A 238 6.72 -2.27 3.61
N ARG A 239 7.50 -1.30 4.08
CA ARG A 239 8.69 -0.78 3.39
C ARG A 239 9.96 -1.46 3.90
N LEU A 240 10.18 -1.45 5.21
CA LEU A 240 11.41 -1.97 5.82
C LEU A 240 11.55 -3.49 5.62
N LYS A 241 10.47 -4.27 5.81
CA LYS A 241 10.52 -5.72 5.62
C LYS A 241 10.42 -6.08 4.13
N PHE A 242 9.35 -5.66 3.46
CA PHE A 242 9.05 -6.19 2.12
C PHE A 242 9.75 -5.49 0.96
N GLN A 243 10.38 -4.32 1.17
CA GLN A 243 11.09 -3.60 0.11
C GLN A 243 12.58 -3.42 0.37
N ILE A 244 13.00 -3.42 1.64
CA ILE A 244 14.40 -3.34 2.05
C ILE A 244 14.94 -4.71 2.49
N GLY A 245 14.08 -5.61 2.98
CA GLY A 245 14.51 -6.94 3.42
C GLY A 245 15.07 -6.98 4.85
N MET A 246 14.72 -5.99 5.68
CA MET A 246 15.25 -5.87 7.03
C MET A 246 14.41 -6.64 8.05
N ASP A 247 15.09 -7.26 9.03
CA ASP A 247 14.45 -7.77 10.24
C ASP A 247 14.06 -6.61 11.16
N ILE A 248 12.82 -6.65 11.63
CA ILE A 248 12.24 -5.57 12.43
C ILE A 248 12.16 -6.02 13.90
N PRO A 249 12.59 -5.19 14.86
CA PRO A 249 12.44 -5.50 16.29
C PRO A 249 10.98 -5.68 16.70
N ASN A 250 10.75 -6.32 17.87
CA ASN A 250 9.44 -6.41 18.54
C ASN A 250 8.28 -6.99 17.71
N MET A 251 8.57 -7.84 16.71
CA MET A 251 7.53 -8.49 15.89
C MET A 251 6.70 -9.52 16.69
N ASP A 252 7.24 -10.06 17.78
CA ASP A 252 6.51 -10.87 18.75
C ASP A 252 5.42 -10.04 19.46
N LYS A 253 5.74 -8.81 19.87
CA LYS A 253 4.80 -7.86 20.48
C LYS A 253 3.73 -7.40 19.50
N LEU A 254 4.10 -7.23 18.23
CA LEU A 254 3.13 -6.97 17.18
C LEU A 254 2.17 -8.15 17.03
N ALA A 255 2.68 -9.39 16.98
CA ALA A 255 1.84 -10.59 16.90
C ALA A 255 0.86 -10.67 18.08
N ASP A 256 1.35 -10.47 19.30
CA ASP A 256 0.52 -10.46 20.51
C ASP A 256 -0.59 -9.40 20.43
N SER A 257 -0.25 -8.20 19.97
CA SER A 257 -1.20 -7.08 19.85
C SER A 257 -2.25 -7.35 18.78
N ILE A 258 -1.86 -7.85 17.60
CA ILE A 258 -2.81 -8.20 16.53
C ILE A 258 -3.81 -9.26 17.01
N ILE A 259 -3.32 -10.33 17.65
CA ILE A 259 -4.18 -11.39 18.20
C ILE A 259 -5.11 -10.83 19.28
N PHE A 260 -4.57 -10.03 20.21
CA PHE A 260 -5.36 -9.42 21.29
C PHE A 260 -6.48 -8.52 20.73
N HIS A 261 -6.16 -7.61 19.80
CA HIS A 261 -7.13 -6.69 19.24
C HIS A 261 -8.20 -7.41 18.40
N GLN A 262 -7.84 -8.47 17.66
CA GLN A 262 -8.86 -9.25 16.95
C GLN A 262 -9.78 -10.02 17.90
N LYS A 263 -9.24 -10.70 18.93
CA LYS A 263 -10.05 -11.47 19.90
C LYS A 263 -11.06 -10.61 20.65
N ASN A 264 -10.80 -9.31 20.79
CA ASN A 264 -11.71 -8.35 21.43
C ASN A 264 -12.51 -7.51 20.42
N SER A 265 -12.52 -7.90 19.14
CA SER A 265 -13.21 -7.19 18.04
C SER A 265 -12.82 -5.72 17.91
N HIS A 266 -11.64 -5.32 18.41
CA HIS A 266 -11.21 -3.93 18.42
C HIS A 266 -11.06 -3.40 16.99
N PHE A 267 -10.50 -4.17 16.05
CA PHE A 267 -10.36 -3.74 14.66
C PHE A 267 -11.71 -3.46 13.99
N PHE A 268 -12.71 -4.30 14.25
CA PHE A 268 -14.06 -4.11 13.75
C PHE A 268 -14.76 -2.90 14.38
N ASN A 269 -14.59 -2.69 15.69
CA ASN A 269 -15.31 -1.66 16.45
C ASN A 269 -14.65 -0.28 16.42
N THR A 270 -13.34 -0.21 16.15
CA THR A 270 -12.57 1.05 16.15
C THR A 270 -12.89 1.92 14.94
N THR A 271 -13.31 1.33 13.83
CA THR A 271 -13.61 2.07 12.60
C THR A 271 -14.68 1.39 11.77
N GLU A 272 -15.33 2.17 10.91
CA GLU A 272 -16.21 1.68 9.85
C GLU A 272 -15.43 1.24 8.61
N SER A 273 -14.13 1.51 8.53
CA SER A 273 -13.32 1.31 7.33
C SER A 273 -12.67 -0.06 7.24
N ILE A 274 -12.78 -0.69 6.07
CA ILE A 274 -12.13 -1.95 5.69
C ILE A 274 -10.59 -1.91 5.79
N LEU A 275 -10.02 -0.70 5.76
CA LEU A 275 -8.58 -0.49 5.77
C LEU A 275 -7.94 -1.06 7.02
N ILE A 276 -8.61 -1.02 8.18
CA ILE A 276 -8.01 -1.51 9.43
C ILE A 276 -7.93 -3.03 9.46
N GLN A 277 -8.93 -3.74 8.94
CA GLN A 277 -8.85 -5.19 8.78
C GLN A 277 -7.73 -5.55 7.81
N ARG A 278 -7.64 -4.85 6.68
CA ARG A 278 -6.56 -5.04 5.70
C ARG A 278 -5.18 -4.81 6.30
N ASN A 279 -5.01 -3.75 7.09
CA ASN A 279 -3.75 -3.44 7.77
C ASN A 279 -3.40 -4.53 8.78
N ALA A 280 -4.38 -5.03 9.55
CA ALA A 280 -4.17 -6.10 10.53
C ALA A 280 -3.76 -7.43 9.86
N ILE A 281 -4.37 -7.79 8.73
CA ILE A 281 -4.00 -8.98 7.95
C ILE A 281 -2.55 -8.86 7.48
N GLU A 282 -2.16 -7.71 6.91
CA GLU A 282 -0.78 -7.52 6.44
C GLU A 282 0.24 -7.55 7.58
N MET A 283 -0.10 -7.05 8.76
CA MET A 283 0.77 -7.16 9.95
C MET A 283 0.85 -8.58 10.49
N ALA A 284 -0.25 -9.33 10.52
CA ALA A 284 -0.23 -10.75 10.89
C ALA A 284 0.67 -11.56 9.94
N VAL A 285 0.57 -11.28 8.63
CA VAL A 285 1.43 -11.90 7.61
C VAL A 285 2.88 -11.48 7.78
N ALA A 286 3.17 -10.21 8.07
CA ALA A 286 4.53 -9.78 8.37
C ALA A 286 5.12 -10.50 9.60
N CYS A 287 4.32 -10.78 10.63
CA CYS A 287 4.75 -11.59 11.78
C CYS A 287 5.05 -13.04 11.39
N LEU A 288 4.17 -13.67 10.60
CA LEU A 288 4.37 -15.03 10.08
C LEU A 288 5.60 -15.14 9.18
N GLU A 289 5.92 -14.08 8.44
CA GLU A 289 7.13 -13.98 7.61
C GLU A 289 8.39 -13.63 8.41
N SER A 290 8.28 -13.35 9.71
CA SER A 290 9.42 -13.09 10.60
C SER A 290 9.75 -14.28 11.49
N SER A 291 8.76 -15.08 11.92
CA SER A 291 9.00 -16.25 12.78
C SER A 291 7.77 -17.16 12.85
N ASP A 292 7.93 -18.36 13.43
CA ASP A 292 6.80 -19.25 13.77
C ASP A 292 6.09 -18.85 15.10
N TYR A 293 6.43 -17.72 15.72
CA TYR A 293 5.83 -17.28 16.98
C TYR A 293 4.30 -17.11 16.85
N ARG A 294 3.54 -17.89 17.64
CA ARG A 294 2.06 -17.91 17.67
C ARG A 294 1.40 -18.09 16.29
N LYS A 295 2.06 -18.85 15.42
CA LYS A 295 1.65 -19.10 14.03
C LYS A 295 0.18 -19.49 13.88
N GLU A 296 -0.28 -20.49 14.63
CA GLU A 296 -1.65 -21.00 14.52
C GLU A 296 -2.69 -19.93 14.89
N GLU A 297 -2.40 -19.14 15.92
CA GLU A 297 -3.29 -18.05 16.36
C GLU A 297 -3.31 -16.88 15.37
N LEU A 298 -2.18 -16.59 14.71
CA LEU A 298 -2.12 -15.59 13.64
C LEU A 298 -2.91 -16.03 12.41
N ILE A 299 -2.82 -17.31 12.00
CA ILE A 299 -3.62 -17.85 10.89
C ILE A 299 -5.12 -17.75 11.23
N GLN A 300 -5.52 -18.14 12.45
CA GLN A 300 -6.91 -17.99 12.89
C GLN A 300 -7.36 -16.52 12.95
N THR A 301 -6.46 -15.61 13.29
CA THR A 301 -6.70 -14.16 13.28
C THR A 301 -6.94 -13.66 11.86
N ILE A 302 -6.10 -14.05 10.89
CA ILE A 302 -6.26 -13.72 9.47
C ILE A 302 -7.62 -14.21 8.95
N LYS A 303 -8.00 -15.46 9.26
CA LYS A 303 -9.30 -16.01 8.88
C LYS A 303 -10.46 -15.17 9.41
N SER A 304 -10.44 -14.87 10.71
CA SER A 304 -11.48 -14.05 11.35
C SER A 304 -11.58 -12.65 10.74
N LEU A 305 -10.44 -12.04 10.40
CA LEU A 305 -10.41 -10.73 9.76
C LEU A 305 -11.00 -10.77 8.34
N ILE A 306 -10.77 -11.83 7.57
CA ILE A 306 -11.39 -12.01 6.25
C ILE A 306 -12.91 -12.20 6.37
N ASP A 307 -13.37 -12.97 7.36
CA ASP A 307 -14.81 -13.14 7.63
C ASP A 307 -15.47 -11.79 7.99
N ASP A 308 -14.79 -10.98 8.82
CA ASP A 308 -15.24 -9.62 9.16
C ASP A 308 -15.33 -8.72 7.91
N MET A 309 -14.46 -8.91 6.91
CA MET A 309 -14.47 -8.12 5.69
C MET A 309 -15.65 -8.44 4.75
N ARG A 310 -16.41 -9.51 4.99
CA ARG A 310 -17.58 -9.87 4.17
C ARG A 310 -18.65 -8.76 4.15
N VAL A 311 -18.78 -7.99 5.23
CA VAL A 311 -19.79 -6.90 5.35
C VAL A 311 -19.61 -5.77 4.34
N TYR A 312 -18.42 -5.67 3.73
CA TYR A 312 -18.10 -4.66 2.72
C TYR A 312 -18.49 -5.11 1.31
N VAL A 313 -18.76 -6.40 1.09
CA VAL A 313 -19.27 -6.94 -0.16
C VAL A 313 -20.80 -6.86 -0.16
N LYS A 314 -21.38 -6.19 -1.16
CA LYS A 314 -22.82 -6.03 -1.30
C LYS A 314 -23.40 -7.04 -2.30
N ASP A 315 -24.71 -7.24 -2.26
CA ASP A 315 -25.39 -8.24 -3.09
C ASP A 315 -25.22 -7.98 -4.59
N ASP A 316 -25.12 -6.71 -4.98
CA ASP A 316 -24.86 -6.27 -6.36
C ASP A 316 -23.38 -6.43 -6.78
N GLY A 317 -22.52 -6.91 -5.88
CA GLY A 317 -21.08 -7.07 -6.08
C GLY A 317 -20.25 -5.82 -5.83
N SER A 318 -20.87 -4.71 -5.42
CA SER A 318 -20.15 -3.51 -4.98
C SER A 318 -19.29 -3.82 -3.75
N ILE A 319 -18.09 -3.24 -3.68
CA ILE A 319 -17.20 -3.35 -2.53
C ILE A 319 -16.95 -1.97 -1.94
N THR A 320 -17.44 -1.79 -0.73
CA THR A 320 -17.42 -0.49 -0.05
C THR A 320 -16.17 -0.31 0.79
N GLU A 321 -15.67 0.93 0.90
CA GLU A 321 -14.58 1.23 1.84
C GLU A 321 -15.09 1.24 3.29
N LEU A 322 -16.29 1.77 3.49
CA LEU A 322 -16.94 1.86 4.80
C LEU A 322 -18.14 0.90 4.86
N ARG A 323 -18.54 0.46 6.06
CA ARG A 323 -19.71 -0.42 6.20
C ARG A 323 -21.00 0.24 5.69
N ASP A 324 -21.21 1.50 6.07
CA ASP A 324 -22.34 2.33 5.62
C ASP A 324 -22.12 2.92 4.22
N SER A 325 -20.87 3.25 3.87
CA SER A 325 -20.41 3.80 2.59
C SER A 325 -21.20 5.00 2.06
N THR A 326 -21.84 5.74 2.96
CA THR A 326 -22.61 6.94 2.63
C THR A 326 -21.78 8.20 2.71
N ARG A 327 -20.62 8.20 3.39
CA ARG A 327 -19.79 9.40 3.58
C ARG A 327 -19.21 9.94 2.28
N ALA A 328 -18.71 11.18 2.30
CA ALA A 328 -17.90 11.71 1.22
C ALA A 328 -16.62 10.86 1.07
N VAL A 329 -16.17 10.68 -0.17
CA VAL A 329 -14.95 9.91 -0.46
C VAL A 329 -13.83 10.90 -0.72
N TYR A 330 -12.71 10.66 -0.04
CA TYR A 330 -11.48 11.41 -0.22
C TYR A 330 -10.39 10.46 -0.71
N TRP A 331 -9.50 10.96 -1.55
CA TRP A 331 -8.33 10.21 -1.98
C TRP A 331 -7.12 11.13 -2.04
N CYS A 332 -6.01 10.70 -1.44
CA CYS A 332 -4.81 11.52 -1.25
C CYS A 332 -5.08 12.88 -0.56
N GLY A 333 -6.22 13.05 0.13
CA GLY A 333 -6.62 14.31 0.75
C GLY A 333 -7.45 15.24 -0.15
N ALA A 334 -7.70 14.89 -1.42
CA ALA A 334 -8.64 15.59 -2.28
C ALA A 334 -10.04 14.98 -2.16
N SER A 335 -11.08 15.82 -2.24
CA SER A 335 -12.48 15.36 -2.26
C SER A 335 -12.84 14.80 -3.64
N VAL A 336 -13.26 13.53 -3.67
CA VAL A 336 -13.48 12.79 -4.92
C VAL A 336 -14.96 12.54 -5.19
N ALA A 337 -15.78 12.42 -4.15
CA ALA A 337 -17.22 12.25 -4.28
C ALA A 337 -17.97 12.81 -3.07
N PRO A 338 -19.20 13.31 -3.27
CA PRO A 338 -20.06 13.79 -2.19
C PRO A 338 -20.49 12.64 -1.28
N LYS A 339 -21.16 13.00 -0.18
CA LYS A 339 -22.02 12.05 0.55
C LYS A 339 -23.03 11.40 -0.43
N SER A 340 -23.33 10.12 -0.21
CA SER A 340 -24.31 9.33 -0.95
C SER A 340 -25.39 8.83 0.00
N ASP A 341 -26.64 8.73 -0.49
CA ASP A 341 -27.74 8.14 0.27
C ASP A 341 -27.74 6.61 0.26
N LYS A 342 -26.89 6.01 -0.60
CA LYS A 342 -26.73 4.56 -0.72
C LYS A 342 -25.25 4.17 -0.58
N PRO A 343 -24.96 2.98 -0.05
CA PRO A 343 -23.62 2.42 -0.12
C PRO A 343 -23.15 2.35 -1.59
N ARG A 344 -21.86 2.58 -1.82
CA ARG A 344 -21.31 2.61 -3.18
C ARG A 344 -19.93 1.99 -3.22
N SER A 345 -19.63 1.32 -4.32
CA SER A 345 -18.31 0.77 -4.52
C SER A 345 -17.26 1.87 -4.65
N THR A 346 -16.04 1.58 -4.17
CA THR A 346 -14.89 2.46 -4.28
C THR A 346 -13.67 1.64 -4.69
N ALA A 347 -12.77 2.22 -5.50
CA ALA A 347 -11.53 1.52 -5.86
C ALA A 347 -10.69 1.15 -4.62
N VAL A 348 -10.76 1.99 -3.58
CA VAL A 348 -10.12 1.78 -2.27
C VAL A 348 -10.60 0.51 -1.60
N GLY A 349 -11.93 0.38 -1.45
CA GLY A 349 -12.55 -0.79 -0.83
C GLY A 349 -12.25 -2.04 -1.63
N ALA A 350 -12.43 -1.98 -2.95
CA ALA A 350 -12.14 -3.10 -3.86
C ALA A 350 -10.69 -3.57 -3.77
N MET A 351 -9.72 -2.65 -3.85
CA MET A 351 -8.30 -2.97 -3.69
C MET A 351 -8.02 -3.57 -2.33
N SER A 352 -8.56 -2.98 -1.25
CA SER A 352 -8.29 -3.44 0.12
C SER A 352 -8.77 -4.87 0.33
N LEU A 353 -9.95 -5.22 -0.19
CA LEU A 353 -10.48 -6.57 -0.12
C LEU A 353 -9.64 -7.55 -0.93
N ILE A 354 -9.36 -7.25 -2.21
CA ILE A 354 -8.56 -8.13 -3.07
C ILE A 354 -7.16 -8.34 -2.47
N TYR A 355 -6.53 -7.26 -2.00
CA TYR A 355 -5.20 -7.29 -1.40
C TYR A 355 -5.18 -8.21 -0.18
N SER A 356 -6.15 -8.05 0.74
CA SER A 356 -6.26 -8.88 1.94
C SER A 356 -6.47 -10.35 1.61
N ILE A 357 -7.38 -10.66 0.68
CA ILE A 357 -7.69 -12.04 0.30
C ILE A 357 -6.48 -12.68 -0.38
N GLY A 358 -5.87 -12.00 -1.35
CA GLY A 358 -4.68 -12.51 -2.03
C GLY A 358 -3.52 -12.75 -1.06
N LEU A 359 -3.36 -11.86 -0.07
CA LEU A 359 -2.34 -12.01 0.96
C LEU A 359 -2.64 -13.17 1.93
N ALA A 360 -3.90 -13.37 2.30
CA ALA A 360 -4.33 -14.41 3.23
C ALA A 360 -4.35 -15.80 2.60
N ALA A 361 -4.65 -15.91 1.31
CA ALA A 361 -4.90 -17.17 0.61
C ALA A 361 -3.80 -18.23 0.80
N PRO A 362 -2.50 -17.93 0.67
CA PRO A 362 -1.44 -18.92 0.92
C PRO A 362 -1.43 -19.46 2.35
N TYR A 363 -1.83 -18.66 3.34
CA TYR A 363 -1.86 -19.03 4.75
C TYR A 363 -3.12 -19.81 5.15
N LEU A 364 -4.20 -19.64 4.40
CA LEU A 364 -5.47 -20.36 4.58
C LEU A 364 -5.57 -21.63 3.71
N GLY A 365 -4.58 -21.87 2.84
CA GLY A 365 -4.58 -23.02 1.93
C GLY A 365 -5.54 -22.88 0.75
N TRP A 366 -5.88 -21.65 0.35
CA TRP A 366 -6.76 -21.37 -0.79
C TRP A 366 -5.97 -21.40 -2.11
N ASN A 367 -5.59 -22.61 -2.55
CA ASN A 367 -4.73 -22.79 -3.73
C ASN A 367 -5.34 -22.25 -5.03
N ASP A 368 -6.67 -22.26 -5.13
CA ASP A 368 -7.41 -21.77 -6.30
C ASP A 368 -7.91 -20.32 -6.14
N CYS A 369 -7.30 -19.55 -5.24
CA CYS A 369 -7.68 -18.16 -5.04
C CYS A 369 -7.38 -17.32 -6.29
N PRO A 370 -8.37 -16.62 -6.88
CA PRO A 370 -8.14 -15.81 -8.07
C PRO A 370 -7.41 -14.49 -7.75
N MET A 371 -7.26 -14.14 -6.48
CA MET A 371 -6.54 -12.96 -6.06
C MET A 371 -5.04 -13.25 -5.99
N LYS A 372 -4.24 -12.46 -6.72
CA LYS A 372 -2.77 -12.53 -6.62
C LYS A 372 -2.34 -12.08 -5.24
N ASN A 373 -1.40 -12.80 -4.65
CA ASN A 373 -0.76 -12.35 -3.42
C ASN A 373 0.11 -11.12 -3.76
N PRO A 374 -0.16 -9.95 -3.16
CA PRO A 374 0.55 -8.72 -3.49
C PRO A 374 2.02 -8.74 -3.05
N LEU A 375 2.39 -9.69 -2.19
CA LEU A 375 3.79 -9.92 -1.83
C LEU A 375 4.47 -10.94 -2.74
N ASP A 376 3.80 -11.56 -3.70
CA ASP A 376 4.47 -12.53 -4.58
C ASP A 376 5.71 -11.92 -5.26
N GLY A 377 6.83 -12.65 -5.17
CA GLY A 377 8.11 -12.21 -5.70
C GLY A 377 8.83 -11.14 -4.87
N TRP A 378 8.33 -10.73 -3.70
CA TRP A 378 9.01 -9.75 -2.85
C TRP A 378 10.44 -10.17 -2.50
N ARG A 379 10.64 -11.44 -2.11
CA ARG A 379 11.96 -12.04 -1.85
C ARG A 379 12.86 -11.99 -3.07
N LYS A 380 12.34 -12.36 -4.25
CA LYS A 380 13.07 -12.29 -5.52
C LYS A 380 13.47 -10.86 -5.85
N ASN A 381 12.61 -9.88 -5.58
CA ASN A 381 12.96 -8.48 -5.75
C ASN A 381 14.11 -8.06 -4.81
N LEU A 382 14.25 -8.66 -3.63
CA LEU A 382 15.40 -8.40 -2.75
C LEU A 382 16.70 -9.07 -3.23
N GLU A 383 16.64 -9.97 -4.22
CA GLU A 383 17.84 -10.58 -4.83
C GLU A 383 18.64 -9.60 -5.67
N GLN A 384 18.00 -8.53 -6.14
CA GLN A 384 18.69 -7.49 -6.93
C GLN A 384 19.60 -6.58 -6.08
N TYR A 385 19.44 -6.59 -4.75
CA TYR A 385 20.18 -5.71 -3.85
C TYR A 385 21.47 -6.37 -3.38
N HIS A 386 22.56 -5.60 -3.42
CA HIS A 386 23.90 -6.05 -3.02
C HIS A 386 24.16 -5.83 -1.53
N ILE A 387 23.42 -4.91 -0.93
CA ILE A 387 23.56 -4.54 0.49
C ILE A 387 22.21 -4.57 1.20
N VAL A 388 22.24 -4.81 2.51
CA VAL A 388 21.04 -4.82 3.36
C VAL A 388 21.35 -4.12 4.68
N PRO A 389 20.48 -3.23 5.19
CA PRO A 389 20.60 -2.70 6.54
C PRO A 389 20.26 -3.77 7.58
N VAL A 390 21.06 -3.88 8.63
CA VAL A 390 20.82 -4.77 9.77
C VAL A 390 20.89 -4.02 11.08
N VAL A 391 20.05 -4.41 12.04
CA VAL A 391 20.06 -3.86 13.39
C VAL A 391 20.99 -4.72 14.24
N ASN A 392 22.09 -4.15 14.72
CA ASN A 392 23.01 -4.86 15.60
C ASN A 392 22.45 -4.98 17.04
N LYS A 393 23.15 -5.73 17.90
CA LYS A 393 22.76 -5.96 19.29
C LYS A 393 22.62 -4.69 20.15
N ASN A 394 23.21 -3.57 19.72
CA ASN A 394 23.13 -2.29 20.41
C ASN A 394 22.00 -1.40 19.86
N GLY A 395 21.18 -1.91 18.94
CA GLY A 395 20.12 -1.16 18.27
C GLY A 395 20.63 -0.18 17.20
N LYS A 396 21.89 -0.31 16.77
CA LYS A 396 22.47 0.50 15.69
C LYS A 396 22.28 -0.16 14.33
N VAL A 397 22.06 0.66 13.30
CA VAL A 397 21.84 0.18 11.94
C VAL A 397 23.16 0.22 11.17
N GLU A 398 23.55 -0.92 10.65
CA GLU A 398 24.76 -1.10 9.85
C GLU A 398 24.37 -1.63 8.46
N ILE A 399 25.15 -1.27 7.45
CA ILE A 399 25.01 -1.85 6.10
C ILE A 399 25.96 -3.05 6.01
N ILE A 400 25.42 -4.19 5.61
CA ILE A 400 26.22 -5.39 5.30
C ILE A 400 26.07 -5.76 3.83
N GLU A 401 27.14 -6.30 3.26
CA GLU A 401 27.06 -6.92 1.94
C GLU A 401 26.29 -8.24 2.05
N LYS A 402 25.44 -8.51 1.06
CA LYS A 402 24.61 -9.72 1.06
C LYS A 402 25.45 -11.01 0.99
N GLN A 403 26.70 -10.91 0.53
CA GLN A 403 27.65 -12.04 0.52
C GLN A 403 28.09 -12.45 1.92
N ASP A 404 27.93 -11.57 2.91
CA ASP A 404 28.34 -11.78 4.31
C ASP A 404 27.18 -12.27 5.21
N MET A 405 25.97 -12.46 4.66
CA MET A 405 24.75 -12.91 5.36
C MET A 405 24.55 -14.43 5.33
#